data_AF-A0A011RKJ4-F1
#
_entry.id   AF-A0A011RKJ4-F1
#
_cell.length_a   1.000
_cell.length_b   1.000
_cell.length_c   1.000
_cell.angle_alpha   90.00
_cell.angle_beta   90.00
_cell.angle_gamma   90.00
#
_symmetry.space_group_name_H-M   'P 1'
#
loop_
_entity.id
_entity.type
_entity.pdbx_description
1 polymer ?
#
loop_
_entity_poly.entity_id
_entity_poly.type
_entity_poly.pdbx_seq_one_letter_code
_entity_poly.pdbx_strand_id
1 'polypeptide(L)'
;MAIELGLANIAVHCGRVEAYRSPAGFAVITARAFSDLAGLVKVSSQLLSAGGRWLAMKGVYPDDELALLPHEVAVDAVHRLAVPGVVGERHLVVISAVQQRIEGRL
;
A
#
# COMPACT_ATOMS: atom_id res chain seq x y z
N MET A 1 -17.71 -14.12 -8.98
CA MET A 1 -16.35 -14.34 -8.42
C MET A 1 -15.31 -14.36 -9.53
N ALA A 2 -14.02 -14.16 -9.26
CA ALA A 2 -12.97 -13.99 -10.30
C ALA A 2 -13.02 -15.00 -11.47
N ILE A 3 -13.40 -16.26 -11.21
CA ILE A 3 -13.58 -17.32 -12.22
C ILE A 3 -14.66 -16.99 -13.26
N GLU A 4 -15.76 -16.35 -12.85
CA GLU A 4 -16.90 -16.04 -13.73
C GLU A 4 -16.59 -14.90 -14.72
N LEU A 5 -15.54 -14.12 -14.44
CA LEU A 5 -15.13 -12.97 -15.26
C LEU A 5 -14.05 -13.33 -16.29
N GLY A 6 -13.57 -14.58 -16.34
CA GLY A 6 -12.57 -15.03 -17.31
C GLY A 6 -11.23 -14.29 -17.23
N LEU A 7 -10.86 -13.75 -16.07
CA LEU A 7 -9.66 -12.94 -15.91
C LEU A 7 -8.41 -13.82 -15.89
N ALA A 8 -7.51 -13.61 -16.85
CA ALA A 8 -6.27 -14.37 -16.97
C ALA A 8 -5.12 -13.87 -16.08
N ASN A 9 -5.22 -12.64 -15.56
CA ASN A 9 -4.14 -11.97 -14.82
C ASN A 9 -4.52 -11.71 -13.36
N ILE A 10 -5.14 -12.71 -12.73
CA ILE A 10 -5.53 -12.67 -11.32
C ILE A 10 -5.12 -13.98 -10.65
N ALA A 11 -4.49 -13.86 -9.49
CA ALA A 11 -4.21 -14.96 -8.60
C ALA A 11 -4.86 -14.67 -7.25
N VAL A 12 -5.63 -15.61 -6.72
CA VAL A 12 -6.29 -15.47 -5.42
C VAL A 12 -5.59 -16.39 -4.44
N HIS A 13 -5.11 -15.82 -3.35
CA HIS A 13 -4.53 -16.57 -2.23
C HIS A 13 -5.40 -16.37 -1.00
N CYS A 14 -5.93 -17.47 -0.45
CA CYS A 14 -6.67 -17.44 0.80
C CYS A 14 -5.70 -17.76 1.95
N GLY A 15 -5.41 -16.77 2.78
CA GLY A 15 -4.48 -16.91 3.89
C GLY A 15 -4.14 -15.59 4.54
N ARG A 16 -3.27 -15.65 5.54
CA ARG A 16 -2.72 -14.48 6.22
C ARG A 16 -1.56 -13.90 5.40
N VAL A 17 -1.51 -12.57 5.29
CA VAL A 17 -0.47 -11.84 4.54
C VAL A 17 0.91 -12.15 5.09
N GLU A 18 1.04 -12.31 6.40
CA GLU A 18 2.28 -12.61 7.11
C GLU A 18 2.87 -13.98 6.72
N ALA A 19 2.01 -14.92 6.31
CA ALA A 19 2.39 -16.25 5.86
C ALA A 19 2.65 -16.31 4.34
N TYR A 20 2.27 -15.29 3.60
CA TYR A 20 2.49 -15.25 2.16
C TYR A 20 3.97 -15.06 1.85
N ARG A 21 4.45 -15.71 0.78
CA ARG A 21 5.84 -15.63 0.32
C ARG A 21 5.83 -15.32 -1.16
N SER A 22 6.49 -14.21 -1.54
CA SER A 22 6.72 -13.83 -2.93
C SER A 22 8.21 -13.54 -3.12
N PRO A 23 8.96 -14.37 -3.86
CA PRO A 23 10.39 -14.15 -4.09
C PRO A 23 10.71 -12.82 -4.77
N ALA A 24 9.82 -12.33 -5.63
CA ALA A 24 9.99 -11.08 -6.37
C ALA A 24 9.39 -9.86 -5.64
N GLY A 25 8.54 -10.08 -4.63
CA GLY A 25 7.71 -9.02 -4.06
C GLY A 25 6.71 -8.44 -5.07
N PHE A 26 6.07 -7.34 -4.69
CA PHE A 26 5.11 -6.60 -5.51
C PHE A 26 5.58 -5.17 -5.72
N ALA A 27 5.46 -4.66 -6.95
CA ALA A 27 5.73 -3.27 -7.28
C ALA A 27 4.72 -2.33 -6.59
N VAL A 28 3.48 -2.79 -6.43
CA VAL A 28 2.39 -2.03 -5.81
C VAL A 28 1.62 -2.94 -4.87
N ILE A 29 1.41 -2.48 -3.64
CA ILE A 29 0.48 -3.08 -2.69
C ILE A 29 -0.65 -2.09 -2.47
N THR A 30 -1.89 -2.51 -2.72
CA THR A 30 -3.06 -1.64 -2.56
C THR A 30 -4.05 -2.21 -1.54
N ALA A 31 -4.66 -1.32 -0.76
CA ALA A 31 -5.68 -1.69 0.20
C ALA A 31 -6.79 -0.61 0.28
N ARG A 32 -8.00 -1.08 0.56
CA ARG A 32 -9.19 -0.27 0.85
C ARG A 32 -9.87 -0.83 2.10
N ALA A 33 -10.44 0.04 2.92
CA ALA A 33 -11.13 -0.34 4.17
C ALA A 33 -10.23 -1.13 5.14
N PHE A 34 -8.97 -0.73 5.24
CA PHE A 34 -8.01 -1.27 6.21
C PHE A 34 -7.97 -0.40 7.47
N SER A 35 -7.59 -0.98 8.62
CA SER A 35 -7.65 -0.31 9.92
C SER A 35 -6.88 1.01 9.92
N ASP A 36 -5.60 0.95 9.56
CA ASP A 36 -4.71 2.10 9.57
C ASP A 36 -3.49 1.92 8.64
N LEU A 37 -2.85 3.03 8.25
CA LEU A 37 -1.70 3.03 7.34
C LEU A 37 -0.48 2.29 7.92
N ALA A 38 -0.18 2.47 9.21
CA ALA A 38 0.97 1.85 9.86
C ALA A 38 0.85 0.33 9.91
N GLY A 39 -0.35 -0.18 10.19
CA GLY A 39 -0.70 -1.59 10.17
C GLY A 39 -0.55 -2.18 8.77
N LEU A 40 -1.04 -1.48 7.74
CA LEU A 40 -0.87 -1.91 6.34
C LEU A 40 0.62 -2.08 6.00
N VAL A 41 1.43 -1.06 6.28
CA VAL A 41 2.88 -1.09 6.06
C VAL A 41 3.50 -2.27 6.83
N LYS A 42 3.19 -2.41 8.12
CA LYS A 42 3.78 -3.43 8.99
C LYS A 42 3.53 -4.84 8.50
N VAL A 43 2.30 -5.19 8.12
CA VAL A 43 1.97 -6.58 7.74
C VAL A 43 2.45 -6.95 6.33
N SER A 44 2.71 -5.95 5.47
CA SER A 44 2.97 -6.18 4.05
C SER A 44 4.36 -5.75 3.57
N SER A 45 5.19 -5.16 4.43
CA SER A 45 6.55 -4.69 4.09
C SER A 45 7.43 -5.75 3.44
N GLN A 46 7.41 -6.97 3.97
CA GLN A 46 8.16 -8.12 3.41
C GLN A 46 7.74 -8.52 1.99
N LEU A 47 6.56 -8.08 1.54
CA LEU A 47 6.02 -8.37 0.22
C LEU A 47 6.26 -7.22 -0.75
N LEU A 48 6.72 -6.06 -0.28
CA LEU A 48 7.00 -4.93 -1.16
C LEU A 48 8.35 -5.15 -1.85
N SER A 49 8.36 -5.04 -3.18
CA SER A 49 9.61 -5.05 -3.94
C SER A 49 10.43 -3.78 -3.70
N ALA A 50 11.73 -3.84 -3.97
CA ALA A 50 12.59 -2.65 -3.92
C ALA A 50 12.07 -1.56 -4.88
N GLY A 51 11.90 -0.34 -4.37
CA GLY A 51 11.30 0.77 -5.14
C GLY A 51 9.78 0.70 -5.28
N GLY A 52 9.12 -0.31 -4.69
CA GLY A 52 7.66 -0.44 -4.70
C GLY A 52 6.95 0.65 -3.91
N ARG A 53 5.61 0.65 -4.00
CA ARG A 53 4.72 1.60 -3.33
C ARG A 53 3.52 0.93 -2.66
N TRP A 54 3.09 1.49 -1.53
CA TRP A 54 1.74 1.26 -1.01
C TRP A 54 0.79 2.34 -1.53
N LEU A 55 -0.40 1.90 -1.94
CA LEU A 55 -1.51 2.73 -2.40
C LEU A 55 -2.72 2.48 -1.50
N ALA A 56 -2.90 3.33 -0.49
CA ALA A 56 -3.96 3.19 0.50
C ALA A 56 -5.13 4.12 0.18
N MET A 57 -6.32 3.55 0.03
CA MET A 57 -7.55 4.30 -0.26
C MET A 57 -8.26 4.70 1.04
N LYS A 58 -8.45 6.00 1.25
CA LYS A 58 -9.09 6.59 2.43
C LYS A 58 -10.32 7.42 2.05
N GLY A 59 -11.26 7.52 2.98
CA GLY A 59 -12.43 8.40 2.83
C GLY A 59 -12.03 9.84 3.06
N VAL A 60 -11.75 10.18 4.31
CA VAL A 60 -11.24 11.49 4.71
C VAL A 60 -9.72 11.57 4.60
N TYR A 61 -9.17 12.78 4.68
CA TYR A 61 -7.73 12.96 4.79
C TYR A 61 -7.22 12.34 6.11
N PRO A 62 -6.19 11.46 6.09
CA PRO A 62 -5.86 10.62 7.24
C PRO A 62 -4.76 11.21 8.13
N ASP A 63 -4.91 12.45 8.63
CA ASP A 63 -3.88 13.15 9.43
C ASP A 63 -3.31 12.30 10.56
N ASP A 64 -4.19 11.73 11.40
CA ASP A 64 -3.80 10.94 12.56
C ASP A 64 -2.98 9.69 12.19
N GLU A 65 -3.31 9.06 11.06
CA GLU A 65 -2.61 7.85 10.63
C GLU A 65 -1.27 8.16 9.97
N LEU A 66 -1.17 9.30 9.29
CA LEU A 66 0.11 9.76 8.72
C LEU A 66 1.11 10.05 9.84
N ALA A 67 0.66 10.62 10.96
CA ALA A 67 1.49 10.89 12.13
C ALA A 67 2.01 9.62 12.83
N LEU A 68 1.32 8.48 12.65
CA LEU A 68 1.68 7.19 13.24
C LEU A 68 2.52 6.31 12.31
N LEU A 69 2.86 6.80 11.11
CA LEU A 69 3.67 6.03 10.18
C LEU A 69 5.07 5.77 10.75
N PRO A 70 5.61 4.55 10.52
CA PRO A 70 6.97 4.22 10.91
C PRO A 70 7.99 5.09 10.17
N HIS A 71 9.13 5.37 10.80
CA HIS A 71 10.19 6.22 10.23
C HIS A 71 10.90 5.59 9.03
N GLU A 72 10.71 4.28 8.82
CA GLU A 72 11.22 3.48 7.72
C GLU A 72 10.45 3.73 6.40
N VAL A 73 9.38 4.52 6.41
CA VAL A 73 8.60 4.87 5.22
C VAL A 73 8.45 6.37 5.06
N ALA A 74 8.18 6.80 3.83
CA ALA A 74 7.88 8.17 3.47
C ALA A 74 6.51 8.25 2.79
N VAL A 75 5.79 9.35 3.05
CA VAL A 75 4.57 9.69 2.33
C VAL A 75 4.97 10.49 1.10
N ASP A 76 4.83 9.89 -0.07
CA ASP A 76 5.18 10.53 -1.34
C ASP A 76 4.11 11.54 -1.77
N ALA A 77 2.82 11.20 -1.56
CA ALA A 77 1.70 12.05 -1.90
C ALA A 77 0.40 11.63 -1.20
N VAL A 78 -0.51 12.59 -1.03
CA VAL A 78 -1.92 12.32 -0.70
C VAL A 78 -2.80 13.01 -1.74
N HIS A 79 -3.40 12.23 -2.63
CA HIS A 79 -4.25 12.76 -3.70
C HIS A 79 -5.71 12.75 -3.27
N ARG A 80 -6.36 13.92 -3.27
CA ARG A 80 -7.83 13.99 -3.21
C ARG A 80 -8.40 13.56 -4.56
N LEU A 81 -9.37 12.64 -4.54
CA LEU A 81 -9.98 12.07 -5.74
C LEU A 81 -11.40 12.60 -5.93
N ALA A 82 -11.69 13.08 -7.13
CA ALA A 82 -13.06 13.33 -7.58
C ALA A 82 -13.62 12.04 -8.19
N VAL A 83 -14.42 11.29 -7.43
CA VAL A 83 -14.97 10.00 -7.88
C VAL A 83 -16.40 10.21 -8.40
N PRO A 84 -16.69 9.93 -9.69
CA PRO A 84 -18.02 10.11 -10.26
C PRO A 84 -19.08 9.32 -9.49
N GLY A 85 -20.22 9.97 -9.20
CA GLY A 85 -21.36 9.35 -8.53
C GLY A 85 -21.16 9.04 -7.04
N VAL A 86 -20.04 9.45 -6.44
CA VAL A 86 -19.77 9.25 -5.01
C VAL A 86 -19.86 10.58 -4.26
N VAL A 87 -20.73 10.63 -3.25
CA VAL A 87 -20.79 11.75 -2.32
C VAL A 87 -19.77 11.53 -1.19
N GLY A 88 -19.04 12.60 -0.86
CA GLY A 88 -18.03 12.61 0.19
C GLY A 88 -16.60 12.54 -0.34
N GLU A 89 -15.65 12.70 0.57
CA GLU A 89 -14.23 12.79 0.22
C GLU A 89 -13.65 11.42 -0.12
N ARG A 90 -12.65 11.40 -1.00
CA ARG A 90 -11.82 10.23 -1.27
C ARG A 90 -10.38 10.67 -1.39
N HIS A 91 -9.49 9.89 -0.81
CA HIS A 91 -8.06 10.15 -0.80
C HIS A 91 -7.29 8.89 -1.19
N LEU A 92 -6.20 9.06 -1.94
CA LEU A 92 -5.20 8.03 -2.20
C LEU A 92 -3.89 8.47 -1.58
N VAL A 93 -3.44 7.73 -0.57
CA VAL A 93 -2.13 7.92 0.05
C VAL A 93 -1.11 7.04 -0.68
N VAL A 94 -0.02 7.66 -1.13
CA VAL A 94 1.12 6.99 -1.76
C VAL A 94 2.27 6.96 -0.77
N ILE A 95 2.73 5.76 -0.43
CA ILE A 95 3.80 5.55 0.57
C ILE A 95 4.93 4.75 -0.07
N SER A 96 6.16 5.09 0.27
CA SER A 96 7.37 4.42 -0.16
C SER A 96 8.23 3.97 1.03
N ALA A 97 9.03 2.92 0.86
CA ALA A 97 10.08 2.61 1.83
C ALA A 97 11.23 3.63 1.67
N VAL A 98 11.76 4.13 2.79
CA VAL A 98 12.95 5.00 2.76
C VAL A 98 14.15 4.16 2.33
N GLN A 99 14.71 4.48 1.18
CA GLN A 99 15.96 3.86 0.74
C GLN A 99 17.11 4.40 1.58
N GLN A 100 17.71 3.56 2.41
CA GLN A 100 18.98 3.92 3.05
C GLN A 100 20.05 4.00 1.97
N ARG A 101 20.53 5.22 1.69
CA ARG A 101 21.78 5.41 0.94
C ARG A 101 22.91 4.86 1.79
N ILE A 102 23.52 3.76 1.35
CA ILE A 102 24.88 3.45 1.78
C ILE A 102 25.77 4.49 1.09
N GLU A 103 26.06 5.58 1.79
CA GLU A 103 27.13 6.50 1.37
C GLU A 103 28.47 5.75 1.48
N GLY A 104 29.07 5.52 0.30
CA GLY A 104 30.50 5.40 0.04
C GLY A 104 31.38 4.74 1.11
N ARG A 105 31.61 3.44 0.96
CA ARG A 105 32.89 2.84 1.36
C ARG A 105 33.88 3.05 0.21
N LEU A 106 34.72 4.08 0.30
CA LEU A 106 36.09 4.13 -0.24
C LEU A 106 36.94 5.03 0.67
#